data_AF-A0A0C1YNB9-F1
#
_entry.id   AF-A0A0C1YNB9-F1
#
_cell.length_a   1.000
_cell.length_b   1.000
_cell.length_c   1.000
_cell.angle_alpha   90.00
_cell.angle_beta   90.00
_cell.angle_gamma   90.00
#
_symmetry.space_group_name_H-M   'P 1'
#
loop_
_entity.id
_entity.type
_entity.pdbx_description
1 polymer ?
#
loop_
_entity_poly.entity_id
_entity_poly.type
_entity_poly.pdbx_seq_one_letter_code
_entity_poly.pdbx_strand_id
1 'polypeptide(L)'
;MESQWISATRRAYLALAMTLAATHAWAENVAEYNFRAIIAKDKAAIDQIQDKLNAGADFGKLAMESSIDRNSAKDGGLMKYARVSSLQSAVAAELESLKPGQRSAKPRNSPFGWFVIKLESVTMVEDDTAQRIQAHKERGEKIRLDRERQEKARAEYEEAQARFEEDKAKFESCARRAADLEGENDELNRRIKMYNVGAEYNVSELRSDQARLKRKVSSFEHDCSEVAYNDEIAKVCSHPAYQSRWCSAFR
;
A
#
# COMPACT_ATOMS: atom_id res chain seq x y z
N MET A 1 -53.78 29.05 -34.49
CA MET A 1 -53.26 30.06 -33.53
C MET A 1 -52.63 29.44 -32.28
N GLU A 2 -52.89 28.17 -31.94
CA GLU A 2 -52.28 27.49 -30.76
C GLU A 2 -50.82 27.07 -30.93
N SER A 3 -50.33 26.86 -32.17
CA SER A 3 -48.95 26.40 -32.41
C SER A 3 -47.87 27.47 -32.20
N GLN A 4 -48.22 28.77 -32.21
CA GLN A 4 -47.26 29.85 -32.01
C GLN A 4 -46.98 30.10 -30.52
N TRP A 5 -47.96 29.92 -29.63
CA TRP A 5 -47.81 30.08 -28.17
C TRP A 5 -46.96 28.97 -27.54
N ILE A 6 -47.09 27.73 -28.01
CA ILE A 6 -46.29 26.59 -27.54
C ILE A 6 -44.80 26.78 -27.87
N SER A 7 -44.47 27.50 -28.95
CA SER A 7 -43.08 27.73 -29.34
C SER A 7 -42.36 28.80 -28.52
N ALA A 8 -43.09 29.83 -28.06
CA ALA A 8 -42.53 30.93 -27.29
C ALA A 8 -42.27 30.52 -25.83
N THR A 9 -43.20 29.78 -25.22
CA THR A 9 -43.06 29.27 -23.85
C THR A 9 -41.98 28.20 -23.75
N ARG A 10 -41.84 27.33 -24.76
CA ARG A 10 -40.78 26.30 -24.78
C ARG A 10 -39.39 26.90 -24.93
N ARG A 11 -39.23 27.99 -25.69
CA ARG A 11 -37.96 28.72 -25.80
C ARG A 11 -37.63 29.48 -24.52
N ALA A 12 -38.61 30.12 -23.88
CA ALA A 12 -38.41 30.76 -22.59
C ALA A 12 -38.04 29.73 -21.49
N TYR A 13 -38.70 28.57 -21.48
CA TYR A 13 -38.41 27.47 -20.56
C TYR A 13 -37.03 26.84 -20.83
N LEU A 14 -36.65 26.65 -22.09
CA LEU A 14 -35.32 26.17 -22.47
C LEU A 14 -34.23 27.18 -22.14
N ALA A 15 -34.46 28.48 -22.35
CA ALA A 15 -33.52 29.53 -21.95
C ALA A 15 -33.37 29.59 -20.42
N LEU A 16 -34.47 29.51 -19.67
CA LEU A 16 -34.47 29.47 -18.22
C LEU A 16 -33.79 28.19 -17.69
N ALA A 17 -34.07 27.03 -18.28
CA ALA A 17 -33.44 25.76 -17.95
C ALA A 17 -31.95 25.72 -18.31
N MET A 18 -31.54 26.38 -19.40
CA MET A 18 -30.12 26.54 -19.76
C MET A 18 -29.42 27.53 -18.84
N THR A 19 -30.07 28.62 -18.41
CA THR A 19 -29.50 29.51 -17.38
C THR A 19 -29.42 28.82 -16.03
N LEU A 20 -30.43 28.00 -15.65
CA LEU A 20 -30.39 27.18 -14.45
C LEU A 20 -29.32 26.08 -14.54
N ALA A 21 -29.11 25.46 -15.71
CA ALA A 21 -28.05 24.49 -15.93
C ALA A 21 -26.66 25.16 -15.90
N ALA A 22 -26.52 26.38 -16.42
CA ALA A 22 -25.30 27.18 -16.33
C ALA A 22 -25.03 27.65 -14.89
N THR A 23 -26.07 27.86 -14.07
CA THR A 23 -25.94 28.09 -12.62
C THR A 23 -25.92 26.81 -11.79
N HIS A 24 -25.93 25.61 -12.39
CA HIS A 24 -25.69 24.32 -11.72
C HIS A 24 -24.41 23.63 -12.21
N ALA A 25 -23.74 24.20 -13.22
CA ALA A 25 -22.31 24.03 -13.45
C ALA A 25 -21.49 24.82 -12.41
N TRP A 26 -21.89 24.77 -11.13
CA TRP A 26 -21.09 25.26 -10.02
C TRP A 26 -19.92 24.29 -9.82
N ALA A 27 -18.91 24.54 -10.64
CA ALA A 27 -17.50 24.37 -10.36
C ALA A 27 -17.11 23.20 -9.46
N GLU A 28 -16.36 22.26 -10.04
CA GLU A 28 -15.41 21.36 -9.39
C GLU A 28 -14.27 22.11 -8.65
N ASN A 29 -14.49 23.39 -8.28
CA ASN A 29 -13.57 24.22 -7.53
C ASN A 29 -14.15 24.48 -6.13
N VAL A 30 -13.39 24.09 -5.11
CA VAL A 30 -13.65 24.45 -3.73
C VAL A 30 -13.16 25.88 -3.51
N ALA A 31 -14.07 26.77 -3.09
CA ALA A 31 -13.69 28.12 -2.70
C ALA A 31 -12.95 28.09 -1.34
N GLU A 32 -11.72 28.60 -1.36
CA GLU A 32 -10.90 28.82 -0.19
C GLU A 32 -10.89 30.31 0.17
N TYR A 33 -11.31 30.61 1.38
CA TYR A 33 -11.47 31.97 1.90
C TYR A 33 -10.26 32.32 2.76
N ASN A 34 -9.65 33.47 2.48
CA ASN A 34 -8.70 34.12 3.37
C ASN A 34 -9.42 35.29 4.03
N PHE A 35 -9.55 35.28 5.35
CA PHE A 35 -10.30 36.31 6.08
C PHE A 35 -9.67 36.60 7.44
N ARG A 36 -10.02 37.73 8.03
CA ARG A 36 -9.67 38.05 9.42
C ARG A 36 -10.90 38.01 10.29
N ALA A 37 -10.78 37.52 11.51
CA ALA A 37 -11.85 37.51 12.50
C ALA A 37 -11.40 38.17 13.82
N ILE A 38 -12.29 38.93 14.43
CA ILE A 38 -12.20 39.31 15.85
C ILE A 38 -13.40 38.69 16.54
N ILE A 39 -13.13 37.91 17.60
CA ILE A 39 -14.17 37.25 18.38
C ILE A 39 -14.13 37.83 19.79
N ALA A 40 -15.28 38.16 20.35
CA ALA A 40 -15.46 38.65 21.70
C ALA A 40 -16.50 37.82 22.45
N LYS A 41 -16.41 37.81 23.78
CA LYS A 41 -17.27 36.99 24.65
C LYS A 41 -18.74 37.41 24.58
N ASP A 42 -19.01 38.71 24.43
CA ASP A 42 -20.36 39.27 24.47
C ASP A 42 -20.54 40.40 23.44
N LYS A 43 -21.79 40.84 23.31
CA LYS A 43 -22.19 41.86 22.34
C LYS A 43 -21.59 43.23 22.67
N ALA A 44 -21.47 43.58 23.95
CA ALA A 44 -20.97 44.89 24.35
C ALA A 44 -19.49 45.04 23.98
N ALA A 45 -18.69 44.00 24.18
CA ALA A 45 -17.28 43.98 23.81
C ALA A 45 -17.08 44.09 22.29
N ILE A 46 -17.85 43.35 21.49
CA ILE A 46 -17.71 43.42 20.03
C ILE A 46 -18.24 44.77 19.46
N ASP A 47 -19.25 45.36 20.08
CA ASP A 47 -19.80 46.66 19.67
C ASP A 47 -18.74 47.76 19.86
N GLN A 48 -17.99 47.74 20.97
CA GLN A 48 -16.86 48.67 21.18
C GLN A 48 -15.75 48.50 20.13
N ILE A 49 -15.47 47.26 19.72
CA ILE A 49 -14.50 46.96 18.66
C ILE A 49 -15.04 47.47 17.32
N GLN A 50 -16.32 47.28 17.04
CA GLN A 50 -16.99 47.79 15.84
C GLN A 50 -16.87 49.32 15.75
N ASP A 51 -17.06 50.04 16.84
CA ASP A 51 -16.95 51.50 16.87
C ASP A 51 -15.51 51.96 16.58
N LYS A 52 -14.50 51.30 17.14
CA LYS A 52 -13.09 51.57 16.82
C LYS A 52 -12.77 51.30 15.36
N LEU A 53 -13.29 50.20 14.81
CA LEU A 53 -13.13 49.86 13.39
C LEU A 53 -13.81 50.90 12.49
N ASN A 54 -14.98 51.42 12.87
CA ASN A 54 -15.67 52.49 12.14
C ASN A 54 -14.90 53.82 12.22
N ALA A 55 -14.18 54.06 13.31
CA ALA A 55 -13.28 55.20 13.48
C ALA A 55 -11.94 55.05 12.72
N GLY A 56 -11.73 53.95 11.98
CA GLY A 56 -10.54 53.73 11.15
C GLY A 56 -9.38 53.01 11.86
N ALA A 57 -9.60 52.40 13.03
CA ALA A 57 -8.58 51.57 13.67
C ALA A 57 -8.22 50.35 12.81
N ASP A 58 -6.95 49.93 12.90
CA ASP A 58 -6.46 48.76 12.16
C ASP A 58 -7.08 47.46 12.70
N PHE A 59 -7.62 46.65 11.79
CA PHE A 59 -8.30 45.40 12.15
C PHE A 59 -7.34 44.40 12.78
N GLY A 60 -6.12 44.28 12.25
CA GLY A 60 -5.13 43.33 12.74
C GLY A 60 -4.68 43.65 14.16
N LYS A 61 -4.42 44.92 14.46
CA LYS A 61 -4.08 45.37 15.82
C LYS A 61 -5.20 45.10 16.81
N LEU A 62 -6.44 45.45 16.45
CA LEU A 62 -7.59 45.17 17.32
C LEU A 62 -7.81 43.66 17.54
N ALA A 63 -7.55 42.84 16.52
CA ALA A 63 -7.59 41.39 16.65
C ALA A 63 -6.53 40.87 17.65
N MET A 64 -5.29 41.35 17.55
CA MET A 64 -4.20 40.99 18.46
C MET A 64 -4.53 41.37 19.92
N GLU A 65 -5.07 42.57 20.13
CA GLU A 65 -5.33 43.12 21.47
C GLU A 65 -6.59 42.52 22.12
N SER A 66 -7.67 42.38 21.33
CA SER A 66 -9.02 42.21 21.89
C SER A 66 -9.69 40.89 21.55
N SER A 67 -9.18 40.11 20.57
CA SER A 67 -9.82 38.85 20.19
C SER A 67 -9.59 37.75 21.24
N ILE A 68 -10.66 37.00 21.56
CA ILE A 68 -10.58 35.82 22.42
C ILE A 68 -10.03 34.60 21.68
N ASP A 69 -10.08 34.58 20.34
CA ASP A 69 -9.41 33.56 19.54
C ASP A 69 -7.90 33.85 19.47
N ARG A 70 -7.17 33.34 20.45
CA ARG A 70 -5.72 33.55 20.59
C ARG A 70 -4.91 32.93 19.44
N ASN A 71 -5.44 31.91 18.77
CA ASN A 71 -4.73 31.23 17.69
C ASN A 71 -4.61 32.11 16.45
N SER A 72 -5.69 32.79 16.05
CA SER A 72 -5.66 33.73 14.92
C SER A 72 -5.25 35.14 15.33
N ALA A 73 -5.50 35.56 16.58
CA ALA A 73 -5.19 36.89 17.08
C ALA A 73 -3.72 37.29 16.85
N LYS A 74 -2.77 36.38 17.10
CA LYS A 74 -1.32 36.62 16.92
C LYS A 74 -0.94 37.03 15.49
N ASP A 75 -1.73 36.63 14.50
CA ASP A 75 -1.55 36.93 13.08
C ASP A 75 -2.53 38.04 12.61
N GLY A 76 -3.04 38.84 13.56
CA GLY A 76 -4.02 39.88 13.31
C GLY A 76 -5.40 39.33 12.93
N GLY A 77 -5.78 38.19 13.50
CA GLY A 77 -7.05 37.50 13.26
C GLY A 77 -7.08 36.70 11.95
N LEU A 78 -5.96 36.56 11.24
CA LEU A 78 -5.93 35.99 9.89
C LEU A 78 -6.13 34.47 9.90
N MET A 79 -7.10 34.02 9.11
CA MET A 79 -7.37 32.63 8.77
C MET A 79 -7.20 32.45 7.27
N LYS A 80 -6.37 31.49 6.87
CA LYS A 80 -6.05 31.21 5.45
C LYS A 80 -6.62 29.87 5.01
N TYR A 81 -6.92 29.76 3.72
CA TYR A 81 -7.35 28.53 3.05
C TYR A 81 -8.60 27.90 3.68
N ALA A 82 -9.48 28.72 4.25
CA ALA A 82 -10.64 28.23 4.95
C ALA A 82 -11.70 27.78 3.95
N ARG A 83 -12.13 26.52 4.05
CA ARG A 83 -13.22 25.97 3.24
C ARG A 83 -14.54 26.14 3.98
N VAL A 84 -15.61 26.51 3.29
CA VAL A 84 -16.95 26.67 3.89
C VAL A 84 -17.39 25.43 4.68
N SER A 85 -17.09 24.23 4.19
CA SER A 85 -17.39 22.95 4.86
C SER A 85 -16.66 22.76 6.20
N SER A 86 -15.56 23.48 6.42
CA SER A 86 -14.77 23.44 7.66
C SER A 86 -15.12 24.56 8.65
N LEU A 87 -15.96 25.51 8.23
CA LEU A 87 -16.35 26.67 9.02
C LEU A 87 -17.68 26.45 9.71
N GLN A 88 -17.88 27.19 10.79
CA GLN A 88 -19.19 27.26 11.43
C GLN A 88 -20.19 27.99 10.52
N SER A 89 -21.44 27.51 10.49
CA SER A 89 -22.49 28.03 9.61
C SER A 89 -22.66 29.56 9.65
N ALA A 90 -22.58 30.17 10.84
CA ALA A 90 -22.69 31.62 11.00
C ALA A 90 -21.53 32.39 10.35
N VAL A 91 -20.31 31.86 10.43
CA VAL A 91 -19.11 32.47 9.83
C VAL A 91 -19.12 32.26 8.32
N ALA A 92 -19.45 31.05 7.86
CA ALA A 92 -19.60 30.74 6.44
C ALA A 92 -20.62 31.66 5.77
N ALA A 93 -21.83 31.79 6.33
CA ALA A 93 -22.89 32.64 5.79
C ALA A 93 -22.48 34.12 5.74
N GLU A 94 -21.71 34.60 6.72
CA GLU A 94 -21.20 35.97 6.70
C GLU A 94 -20.12 36.14 5.62
N LEU A 95 -19.17 35.20 5.47
CA LEU A 95 -18.13 35.25 4.43
C LEU A 95 -18.71 35.24 3.02
N GLU A 96 -19.73 34.42 2.78
CA GLU A 96 -20.43 34.35 1.49
C GLU A 96 -21.15 35.65 1.14
N SER A 97 -21.51 36.46 2.14
CA SER A 97 -22.15 37.76 1.94
C SER A 97 -21.17 38.92 1.66
N LEU A 98 -19.88 38.69 1.90
CA LEU A 98 -18.83 39.71 1.77
C LEU A 98 -18.10 39.61 0.43
N LYS A 99 -17.68 40.76 -0.09
CA LYS A 99 -16.71 40.84 -1.20
C LYS A 99 -15.28 40.92 -0.66
N PRO A 100 -14.25 40.48 -1.41
CA PRO A 100 -12.86 40.69 -1.02
C PRO A 100 -12.57 42.14 -0.66
N GLY A 101 -11.87 42.35 0.45
CA GLY A 101 -11.62 43.65 1.08
C GLY A 101 -12.74 44.17 2.00
N GLN A 102 -13.94 43.57 1.95
CA GLN A 102 -15.10 44.01 2.72
C GLN A 102 -15.11 43.39 4.13
N ARG A 103 -15.68 44.14 5.06
CA ARG A 103 -15.89 43.74 6.46
C ARG A 103 -17.38 43.67 6.79
N SER A 104 -17.75 42.79 7.71
CA SER A 104 -19.08 42.71 8.31
C SER A 104 -19.59 44.08 8.75
N ALA A 105 -20.78 44.44 8.27
CA ALA A 105 -21.41 45.71 8.62
C ALA A 105 -21.87 45.76 10.09
N LYS A 106 -22.25 44.59 10.65
CA LYS A 106 -22.71 44.43 12.03
C LYS A 106 -22.06 43.20 12.66
N PRO A 107 -21.83 43.21 13.98
CA PRO A 107 -21.40 42.00 14.69
C PRO A 107 -22.42 40.88 14.57
N ARG A 108 -21.93 39.64 14.47
CA ARG A 108 -22.73 38.41 14.38
C ARG A 108 -22.47 37.52 15.58
N ASN A 109 -23.42 36.67 15.94
CA ASN A 109 -23.26 35.74 17.04
C ASN A 109 -22.95 34.32 16.52
N SER A 110 -22.13 33.60 17.30
CA SER A 110 -21.86 32.19 17.17
C SER A 110 -21.78 31.53 18.55
N PRO A 111 -21.84 30.19 18.63
CA PRO A 111 -21.47 29.43 19.82
C PRO A 111 -20.11 29.77 20.45
N PHE A 112 -19.16 30.31 19.68
CA PHE A 112 -17.85 30.73 20.20
C PHE A 112 -17.81 32.19 20.69
N GLY A 113 -18.92 32.93 20.56
CA GLY A 113 -19.04 34.33 20.94
C GLY A 113 -19.51 35.22 19.79
N TRP A 114 -19.39 36.51 19.99
CA TRP A 114 -19.72 37.52 18.99
C TRP A 114 -18.51 37.84 18.12
N PHE A 115 -18.71 37.99 16.81
CA PHE A 115 -17.61 38.18 15.88
C PHE A 115 -17.89 39.25 14.84
N VAL A 116 -16.80 39.81 14.32
CA VAL A 116 -16.75 40.64 13.12
C VAL A 116 -15.67 40.05 12.22
N ILE A 117 -15.95 39.91 10.92
CA ILE A 117 -14.98 39.38 9.96
C ILE A 117 -14.71 40.35 8.83
N LYS A 118 -13.50 40.27 8.28
CA LYS A 118 -13.09 40.97 7.06
C LYS A 118 -12.61 39.93 6.06
N LEU A 119 -13.25 39.86 4.89
CA LEU A 119 -12.80 39.00 3.81
C LEU A 119 -11.60 39.64 3.12
N GLU A 120 -10.48 38.94 3.02
CA GLU A 120 -9.27 39.42 2.33
C GLU A 120 -9.27 38.96 0.87
N SER A 121 -9.48 37.66 0.62
CA SER A 121 -9.54 37.11 -0.73
C SER A 121 -10.30 35.80 -0.79
N VAL A 122 -10.76 35.43 -1.98
CA VAL A 122 -11.33 34.10 -2.29
C VAL A 122 -10.49 33.49 -3.41
N THR A 123 -10.06 32.25 -3.22
CA THR A 123 -9.32 31.48 -4.23
C THR A 123 -10.13 30.27 -4.61
N MET A 124 -10.33 30.04 -5.91
CA MET A 124 -10.94 28.81 -6.40
C MET A 124 -9.84 27.75 -6.55
N VAL A 125 -9.98 26.63 -5.85
CA VAL A 125 -9.03 25.51 -5.91
C VAL A 125 -9.73 24.29 -6.46
N GLU A 126 -9.10 23.60 -7.41
CA GLU A 126 -9.64 22.37 -8.00
C GLU A 126 -9.82 21.29 -6.91
N ASP A 127 -10.97 20.63 -6.89
CA ASP A 127 -11.26 19.57 -5.93
C ASP A 127 -10.59 18.24 -6.33
N ASP A 128 -9.41 17.98 -5.77
CA ASP A 128 -8.66 16.74 -5.99
C ASP A 128 -9.15 15.55 -5.13
N THR A 129 -10.22 15.73 -4.34
CA THR A 129 -10.64 14.74 -3.35
C THR A 129 -10.97 13.39 -3.98
N ALA A 130 -11.63 13.37 -5.13
CA ALA A 130 -11.95 12.14 -5.86
C ALA A 130 -10.67 11.40 -6.30
N GLN A 131 -9.69 12.14 -6.83
CA GLN A 131 -8.40 11.60 -7.26
C GLN A 131 -7.62 11.02 -6.07
N ARG A 132 -7.64 11.71 -4.93
CA ARG A 132 -6.99 11.24 -3.69
C ARG A 132 -7.63 9.98 -3.12
N ILE A 133 -8.97 9.91 -3.10
CA ILE A 133 -9.69 8.70 -2.67
C ILE A 133 -9.35 7.54 -3.60
N GLN A 134 -9.35 7.76 -4.91
CA GLN A 134 -9.02 6.75 -5.90
C GLN A 134 -7.59 6.24 -5.72
N ALA A 135 -6.61 7.15 -5.60
CA ALA A 135 -5.21 6.79 -5.36
C ALA A 135 -5.01 6.00 -4.05
N HIS A 136 -5.77 6.32 -3.00
CA HIS A 136 -5.72 5.58 -1.73
C HIS A 136 -6.27 4.15 -1.89
N LYS A 137 -7.36 3.97 -2.64
CA LYS A 137 -7.92 2.64 -2.94
C LYS A 137 -6.94 1.78 -3.74
N GLU A 138 -6.39 2.33 -4.82
CA GLU A 138 -5.42 1.65 -5.69
C GLU A 138 -4.15 1.25 -4.92
N ARG A 139 -3.64 2.15 -4.06
CA ARG A 139 -2.52 1.84 -3.18
C ARG A 139 -2.84 0.68 -2.24
N GLY A 140 -4.02 0.68 -1.63
CA GLY A 140 -4.47 -0.41 -0.76
C GLY A 140 -4.58 -1.75 -1.49
N GLU A 141 -5.14 -1.75 -2.70
CA GLU A 141 -5.25 -2.94 -3.53
C GLU A 141 -3.88 -3.48 -3.95
N LYS A 142 -2.96 -2.60 -4.36
CA LYS A 142 -1.58 -2.99 -4.69
C LYS A 142 -0.88 -3.65 -3.51
N ILE A 143 -0.98 -3.07 -2.31
CA ILE A 143 -0.38 -3.64 -1.10
C ILE A 143 -0.95 -5.04 -0.82
N ARG A 144 -2.27 -5.22 -0.96
CA ARG A 144 -2.91 -6.54 -0.81
C ARG A 144 -2.36 -7.55 -1.81
N LEU A 145 -2.30 -7.19 -3.09
CA LEU A 145 -1.81 -8.07 -4.14
C LEU A 145 -0.32 -8.41 -3.97
N ASP A 146 0.50 -7.45 -3.58
CA ASP A 146 1.93 -7.68 -3.33
C ASP A 146 2.13 -8.61 -2.13
N ARG A 147 1.31 -8.49 -1.07
CA ARG A 147 1.31 -9.42 0.06
C ARG A 147 0.91 -10.84 -0.35
N GLU A 148 -0.16 -10.99 -1.12
CA GLU A 148 -0.60 -12.31 -1.63
C GLU A 148 0.48 -12.97 -2.51
N ARG A 149 1.15 -12.19 -3.36
CA ARG A 149 2.29 -12.67 -4.17
C ARG A 149 3.45 -13.14 -3.29
N GLN A 150 3.80 -12.38 -2.25
CA GLN A 150 4.85 -12.76 -1.32
C GLN A 150 4.50 -14.01 -0.52
N GLU A 151 3.26 -14.15 -0.07
CA GLU A 151 2.79 -15.33 0.66
C GLU A 151 2.85 -16.58 -0.24
N LYS A 152 2.41 -16.49 -1.50
CA LYS A 152 2.56 -17.59 -2.47
C LYS A 152 4.01 -17.95 -2.75
N ALA A 153 4.86 -16.96 -3.02
CA ALA A 153 6.28 -17.19 -3.27
C ALA A 153 6.99 -17.84 -2.05
N ARG A 154 6.58 -17.49 -0.83
CA ARG A 154 7.06 -18.14 0.41
C ARG A 154 6.60 -19.59 0.51
N ALA A 155 5.31 -19.86 0.25
CA ALA A 155 4.79 -21.22 0.28
C ALA A 155 5.45 -22.13 -0.78
N GLU A 156 5.62 -21.62 -2.00
CA GLU A 156 6.34 -22.31 -3.07
C GLU A 156 7.80 -22.59 -2.68
N TYR A 157 8.45 -21.64 -2.00
CA TYR A 157 9.80 -21.82 -1.48
C TYR A 157 9.88 -22.90 -0.40
N GLU A 158 8.97 -22.87 0.58
CA GLU A 158 8.92 -23.87 1.65
C GLU A 158 8.64 -25.28 1.10
N GLU A 159 7.75 -25.42 0.11
CA GLU A 159 7.52 -26.70 -0.56
C GLU A 159 8.78 -27.19 -1.30
N ALA A 160 9.46 -26.30 -2.03
CA ALA A 160 10.71 -26.64 -2.71
C ALA A 160 11.81 -27.08 -1.72
N GLN A 161 11.90 -26.44 -0.55
CA GLN A 161 12.82 -26.85 0.52
C GLN A 161 12.48 -28.24 1.08
N ALA A 162 11.20 -28.53 1.29
CA ALA A 162 10.77 -29.83 1.79
C ALA A 162 11.11 -30.96 0.80
N ARG A 163 10.83 -30.75 -0.49
CA ARG A 163 11.21 -31.68 -1.56
C ARG A 163 12.73 -31.90 -1.59
N PHE A 164 13.50 -30.81 -1.50
CA PHE A 164 14.96 -30.90 -1.46
C PHE A 164 15.50 -31.73 -0.30
N GLU A 165 14.98 -31.56 0.92
CA GLU A 165 15.44 -32.36 2.07
C GLU A 165 15.01 -33.83 1.98
N GLU A 166 13.81 -34.11 1.44
CA GLU A 166 13.39 -35.48 1.12
C GLU A 166 14.37 -36.12 0.13
N ASP A 167 14.74 -35.38 -0.92
CA ASP A 167 15.60 -35.90 -1.96
C ASP A 167 17.03 -36.11 -1.48
N LYS A 168 17.56 -35.14 -0.72
CA LYS A 168 18.84 -35.30 -0.03
C LYS A 168 18.85 -36.55 0.86
N ALA A 169 17.78 -36.84 1.59
CA ALA A 169 17.71 -38.02 2.44
C ALA A 169 17.74 -39.34 1.64
N LYS A 170 17.05 -39.40 0.48
CA LYS A 170 17.13 -40.55 -0.44
C LYS A 170 18.55 -40.71 -1.00
N PHE A 171 19.18 -39.62 -1.42
CA PHE A 171 20.56 -39.63 -1.91
C PHE A 171 21.54 -40.14 -0.84
N GLU A 172 21.47 -39.63 0.38
CA GLU A 172 22.29 -40.08 1.51
C GLU A 172 22.05 -41.55 1.87
N SER A 173 20.84 -42.06 1.67
CA SER A 173 20.52 -43.49 1.82
C SER A 173 21.19 -44.34 0.73
N CYS A 174 21.08 -43.92 -0.53
CA CYS A 174 21.74 -44.60 -1.65
C CYS A 174 23.26 -44.56 -1.54
N ALA A 175 23.86 -43.44 -1.14
CA ALA A 175 25.30 -43.33 -0.92
C ALA A 175 25.82 -44.32 0.13
N ARG A 176 25.08 -44.51 1.24
CA ARG A 176 25.41 -45.51 2.26
C ARG A 176 25.33 -46.94 1.71
N ARG A 177 24.25 -47.27 1.01
CA ARG A 177 24.08 -48.59 0.38
C ARG A 177 25.19 -48.90 -0.63
N ALA A 178 25.64 -47.90 -1.39
CA ALA A 178 26.75 -48.06 -2.32
C ALA A 178 28.05 -48.41 -1.59
N ALA A 179 28.37 -47.69 -0.52
CA ALA A 179 29.55 -47.97 0.31
C ALA A 179 29.49 -49.36 0.95
N ASP A 180 28.32 -49.81 1.42
CA ASP A 180 28.13 -51.15 1.97
C ASP A 180 28.39 -52.24 0.90
N LEU A 181 27.89 -52.05 -0.33
CA LEU A 181 28.12 -52.99 -1.44
C LEU A 181 29.57 -53.04 -1.88
N GLU A 182 30.26 -51.89 -1.89
CA GLU A 182 31.69 -51.81 -2.16
C GLU A 182 32.48 -52.61 -1.10
N GLY A 183 32.16 -52.42 0.19
CA GLY A 183 32.76 -53.19 1.28
C GLY A 183 32.52 -54.70 1.18
N GLU A 184 31.30 -55.12 0.84
CA GLU A 184 30.99 -56.54 0.61
C GLU A 184 31.74 -57.12 -0.61
N ASN A 185 31.87 -56.34 -1.68
CA ASN A 185 32.61 -56.72 -2.88
C ASN A 185 34.11 -56.87 -2.59
N ASP A 186 34.70 -55.93 -1.86
CA ASP A 186 36.09 -55.97 -1.45
C ASP A 186 36.39 -57.18 -0.56
N GLU A 187 35.51 -57.49 0.39
CA GLU A 187 35.65 -58.68 1.23
C GLU A 187 35.56 -59.98 0.43
N LEU A 188 34.61 -60.06 -0.51
CA LEU A 188 34.50 -61.21 -1.41
C LEU A 188 35.77 -61.35 -2.27
N ASN A 189 36.29 -60.25 -2.80
CA ASN A 189 37.53 -60.25 -3.60
C ASN A 189 38.75 -60.65 -2.76
N ARG A 190 38.83 -60.23 -1.49
CA ARG A 190 39.87 -60.70 -0.56
C ARG A 190 39.80 -62.21 -0.37
N ARG A 191 38.62 -62.77 -0.12
CA ARG A 191 38.42 -64.23 0.06
C ARG A 191 38.77 -65.01 -1.22
N ILE A 192 38.36 -64.52 -2.38
CA ILE A 192 38.72 -65.11 -3.68
C ILE A 192 40.25 -65.10 -3.89
N LYS A 193 40.91 -63.98 -3.55
CA LYS A 193 42.36 -63.88 -3.65
C LYS A 193 43.07 -64.89 -2.74
N MET A 194 42.59 -65.07 -1.50
CA MET A 194 43.13 -66.05 -0.56
C MET A 194 42.96 -67.50 -1.07
N TYR A 195 41.80 -67.83 -1.61
CA TYR A 195 41.57 -69.12 -2.26
C TYR A 195 42.56 -69.39 -3.41
N ASN A 196 42.80 -68.39 -4.27
CA ASN A 196 43.71 -68.53 -5.42
C ASN A 196 45.19 -68.74 -5.02
N VAL A 197 45.59 -68.37 -3.81
CA VAL A 197 46.94 -68.60 -3.26
C VAL A 197 47.01 -69.86 -2.38
N GLY A 198 45.99 -70.73 -2.42
CA GLY A 198 46.00 -72.05 -1.79
C GLY A 198 45.36 -72.12 -0.41
N ALA A 199 44.64 -71.08 0.04
CA ALA A 199 43.85 -71.18 1.27
C ALA A 199 42.62 -72.08 1.05
N GLU A 200 42.33 -72.97 2.02
CA GLU A 200 41.13 -73.79 1.98
C GLU A 200 39.87 -72.93 2.22
N TYR A 201 39.08 -72.74 1.16
CA TYR A 201 37.77 -72.10 1.21
C TYR A 201 36.71 -73.01 0.59
N ASN A 202 35.48 -72.91 1.11
CA ASN A 202 34.34 -73.57 0.50
C ASN A 202 33.90 -72.81 -0.76
N VAL A 203 34.21 -73.37 -1.94
CA VAL A 203 33.85 -72.78 -3.24
C VAL A 203 32.32 -72.61 -3.42
N SER A 204 31.50 -73.48 -2.80
CA SER A 204 30.04 -73.32 -2.87
C SER A 204 29.55 -72.09 -2.11
N GLU A 205 30.23 -71.73 -1.02
CA GLU A 205 29.94 -70.55 -0.21
C GLU A 205 30.33 -69.26 -0.95
N LEU A 206 31.52 -69.21 -1.56
CA LEU A 206 31.95 -68.08 -2.40
C LEU A 206 30.98 -67.82 -3.57
N ARG A 207 30.47 -68.88 -4.21
CA ARG A 207 29.46 -68.76 -5.27
C ARG A 207 28.12 -68.24 -4.75
N SER A 208 27.70 -68.70 -3.56
CA SER A 208 26.48 -68.23 -2.89
C SER A 208 26.57 -66.74 -2.55
N ASP A 209 27.73 -66.30 -2.02
CA ASP A 209 27.99 -64.92 -1.68
C ASP A 209 28.06 -64.02 -2.92
N GLN A 210 28.72 -64.48 -3.99
CA GLN A 210 28.71 -63.78 -5.27
C GLN A 210 27.28 -63.63 -5.84
N ALA A 211 26.45 -64.67 -5.75
CA ALA A 211 25.06 -64.59 -6.19
C ALA A 211 24.22 -63.65 -5.31
N ARG A 212 24.50 -63.61 -4.00
CA ARG A 212 23.85 -62.67 -3.06
C ARG A 212 24.23 -61.23 -3.36
N LEU A 213 25.52 -60.94 -3.56
CA LEU A 213 26.02 -59.62 -3.91
C LEU A 213 25.41 -59.13 -5.23
N LYS A 214 25.37 -59.99 -6.28
CA LYS A 214 24.71 -59.67 -7.55
C LYS A 214 23.24 -59.27 -7.39
N ARG A 215 22.48 -59.96 -6.53
CA ARG A 215 21.08 -59.58 -6.24
C ARG A 215 20.97 -58.24 -5.54
N LYS A 216 21.86 -57.96 -4.57
CA LYS A 216 21.87 -56.67 -3.87
C LYS A 216 22.26 -55.52 -4.79
N VAL A 217 23.23 -55.71 -5.68
CA VAL A 217 23.61 -54.72 -6.71
C VAL A 217 22.46 -54.46 -7.66
N SER A 218 21.77 -55.50 -8.15
CA SER A 218 20.60 -55.32 -9.02
C SER A 218 19.44 -54.58 -8.32
N SER A 219 19.20 -54.86 -7.03
CA SER A 219 18.23 -54.07 -6.24
C SER A 219 18.69 -52.63 -6.02
N PHE A 220 19.97 -52.39 -5.78
CA PHE A 220 20.51 -51.04 -5.67
C PHE A 220 20.39 -50.26 -6.98
N GLU A 221 20.70 -50.89 -8.12
CA GLU A 221 20.48 -50.29 -9.43
C GLU A 221 19.01 -49.96 -9.64
N HIS A 222 18.07 -50.83 -9.25
CA HIS A 222 16.65 -50.52 -9.36
C HIS A 222 16.22 -49.34 -8.46
N ASP A 223 16.68 -49.31 -7.22
CA ASP A 223 16.22 -48.33 -6.21
C ASP A 223 16.95 -46.98 -6.28
N CYS A 224 18.16 -46.95 -6.84
CA CYS A 224 19.06 -45.79 -6.78
C CYS A 224 19.58 -45.32 -8.16
N SER A 225 19.20 -45.95 -9.27
CA SER A 225 19.58 -45.50 -10.63
C SER A 225 18.67 -44.41 -11.19
N GLU A 226 18.45 -43.33 -10.44
CA GLU A 226 17.81 -42.15 -11.00
C GLU A 226 18.86 -41.22 -11.61
N VAL A 227 19.06 -41.36 -12.93
CA VAL A 227 19.56 -40.29 -13.81
C VAL A 227 18.77 -38.97 -13.58
N ALA A 228 17.56 -39.04 -13.00
CA ALA A 228 16.74 -37.90 -12.60
C ALA A 228 17.34 -37.04 -11.47
N TYR A 229 18.14 -37.61 -10.55
CA TYR A 229 18.73 -36.82 -9.44
C TYR A 229 19.68 -35.74 -9.92
N ASN A 230 20.50 -36.05 -10.92
CA ASN A 230 21.46 -35.09 -11.47
C ASN A 230 20.77 -33.96 -12.24
N ASP A 231 19.67 -34.25 -12.94
CA ASP A 231 18.90 -33.26 -13.71
C ASP A 231 18.13 -32.29 -12.80
N GLU A 232 17.60 -32.75 -11.65
CA GLU A 232 16.93 -31.86 -10.68
C GLU A 232 17.93 -31.00 -9.90
N ILE A 233 19.07 -31.57 -9.49
CA ILE A 233 20.16 -30.84 -8.84
C ILE A 233 20.72 -29.76 -9.78
N ALA A 234 20.90 -30.05 -11.07
CA ALA A 234 21.35 -29.09 -12.07
C ALA A 234 20.36 -27.92 -12.26
N LYS A 235 19.05 -28.19 -12.29
CA LYS A 235 18.00 -27.16 -12.38
C LYS A 235 18.01 -26.24 -11.17
N VAL A 236 18.12 -26.78 -9.95
CA VAL A 236 18.17 -25.99 -8.70
C VAL A 236 19.44 -25.13 -8.63
N CYS A 237 20.60 -25.69 -8.96
CA CYS A 237 21.87 -24.97 -8.95
C CYS A 237 22.02 -23.92 -10.08
N SER A 238 21.10 -23.92 -11.06
CA SER A 238 21.01 -22.91 -12.11
C SER A 238 20.13 -21.71 -11.75
N HIS A 239 19.34 -21.78 -10.67
CA HIS A 239 18.42 -20.71 -10.27
C HIS A 239 19.16 -19.54 -9.60
N PRO A 240 18.95 -18.26 -9.99
CA PRO A 240 19.71 -17.11 -9.49
C PRO A 240 19.66 -16.90 -7.96
N ALA A 241 18.59 -17.36 -7.32
CA ALA A 241 18.42 -17.26 -5.87
C ALA A 241 19.25 -18.29 -5.07
N TYR A 242 19.80 -19.33 -5.72
CA TYR A 242 20.42 -20.47 -5.05
C TYR A 242 21.82 -20.77 -5.61
N GLN A 243 22.76 -19.87 -5.32
CA GLN A 243 24.19 -20.10 -5.51
C GLN A 243 24.84 -20.47 -4.17
N SER A 244 24.67 -21.71 -3.72
CA SER A 244 25.31 -22.21 -2.49
C SER A 244 26.66 -22.90 -2.78
N ARG A 245 27.52 -23.04 -1.75
CA ARG A 245 28.79 -23.81 -1.83
C ARG A 245 28.57 -25.30 -2.16
N TRP A 246 27.35 -25.81 -1.97
CA TRP A 246 27.00 -27.19 -2.32
C TRP A 246 26.90 -27.35 -3.85
N CYS A 247 26.37 -26.34 -4.56
CA CYS A 247 26.27 -26.33 -6.02
C CYS A 247 27.62 -26.20 -6.76
N SER A 248 28.68 -25.74 -6.10
CA SER A 248 30.03 -25.70 -6.71
C SER A 248 30.71 -27.07 -6.79
N ALA A 249 30.24 -28.08 -6.05
CA ALA A 249 30.79 -29.43 -6.12
C ALA A 249 30.28 -30.23 -7.33
N PHE A 250 29.26 -29.72 -8.03
CA PHE A 250 28.60 -30.35 -9.18
C PHE A 250 28.88 -29.65 -10.52
N ARG A 251 29.72 -28.60 -10.54
CA ARG A 251 30.13 -27.88 -11.75
C ARG A 251 31.48 -28.34 -12.26
#